data_AF-A0A1H8LBU6-F1
#
_entry.id   AF-A0A1H8LBU6-F1
#
_cell.length_a   1.000
_cell.length_b   1.000
_cell.length_c   1.000
_cell.angle_alpha   90.00
_cell.angle_beta   90.00
_cell.angle_gamma   90.00
#
_symmetry.space_group_name_H-M   'P 1'
#
loop_
_entity.id
_entity.type
_entity.pdbx_description
1 polymer ?
#
loop_
_entity_poly.entity_id
_entity_poly.type
_entity_poly.pdbx_seq_one_letter_code
_entity_poly.pdbx_strand_id
1 'polypeptide(L)'
;MALHYFIDSKRRLVSVTAEGAITRADVDAYLEAVVGARALEYRKLFDWRAGTPAMDFPELMSVIATVKNYHDRPHGALAVVVSEQQRQSEKLARVLGVLLSVRRPMRVFSSVMTASRWLEGNSTSVC
;
A
#
# COMPACT_ATOMS: atom_id res chain seq x y z
N MET A 1 -12.67 -3.28 10.85
CA MET A 1 -11.74 -2.82 9.81
C MET A 1 -10.65 -3.85 9.63
N ALA A 2 -10.38 -4.27 8.39
CA ALA A 2 -9.36 -5.26 8.05
C ALA A 2 -7.97 -4.66 7.82
N LEU A 3 -7.87 -3.32 7.73
CA LEU A 3 -6.60 -2.60 7.61
C LEU A 3 -6.25 -1.91 8.92
N HIS A 4 -5.14 -2.33 9.51
CA HIS A 4 -4.53 -1.70 10.68
C HIS A 4 -3.33 -0.90 10.23
N TYR A 5 -3.19 0.35 10.67
CA TYR A 5 -2.09 1.20 10.24
C TYR A 5 -1.50 2.04 11.36
N PHE A 6 -0.21 2.36 11.21
CA PHE A 6 0.53 3.27 12.07
C PHE A 6 1.30 4.27 11.20
N ILE A 7 1.15 5.57 11.49
CA ILE A 7 1.82 6.66 10.77
C ILE A 7 2.92 7.21 11.66
N ASP A 8 4.17 6.89 11.33
CA ASP A 8 5.36 7.40 12.01
C ASP A 8 5.90 8.64 11.30
N SER A 9 5.61 9.82 11.85
CA SER A 9 6.08 11.09 11.30
C SER A 9 7.59 11.26 11.41
N LYS A 10 8.23 10.74 12.46
CA LYS A 10 9.68 10.83 12.67
C LYS A 10 10.43 10.02 11.62
N ARG A 11 9.93 8.82 11.31
CA ARG A 11 10.52 7.94 10.28
C ARG A 11 10.01 8.21 8.87
N ARG A 12 9.00 9.08 8.71
CA ARG A 12 8.24 9.27 7.46
C ARG A 12 7.82 7.93 6.84
N LEU A 13 7.20 7.08 7.66
CA LEU A 13 6.81 5.72 7.31
C LEU A 13 5.37 5.45 7.73
N VAL A 14 4.59 4.84 6.85
CA VAL A 14 3.29 4.25 7.17
C VAL A 14 3.44 2.73 7.15
N SER A 15 3.16 2.08 8.27
CA SER A 15 3.08 0.63 8.36
C SER A 15 1.62 0.22 8.30
N VAL A 16 1.27 -0.70 7.41
CA VAL A 16 -0.08 -1.22 7.23
C VAL A 16 -0.04 -2.74 7.31
N THR A 17 -0.91 -3.32 8.12
CA THR A 17 -1.14 -4.76 8.20
C THR A 17 -2.58 -5.04 7.81
N ALA A 18 -2.76 -5.96 6.88
CA ALA A 18 -4.08 -6.43 6.48
C ALA A 18 -4.37 -7.80 7.10
N GLU A 19 -5.54 -7.92 7.72
CA GLU A 19 -6.02 -9.14 8.34
C GLU A 19 -7.49 -9.37 7.97
N GLY A 20 -7.78 -10.52 7.35
CA GLY A 20 -9.13 -10.88 6.92
C GLY A 20 -9.56 -10.20 5.61
N ALA A 21 -10.87 -10.03 5.45
CA ALA A 21 -11.49 -9.52 4.23
C ALA A 21 -11.36 -8.00 4.11
N ILE A 22 -10.56 -7.52 3.15
CA ILE A 22 -10.34 -6.10 2.88
C ILE A 22 -11.47 -5.58 1.98
N THR A 23 -12.34 -4.76 2.54
CA THR A 23 -13.47 -4.15 1.83
C THR A 23 -13.09 -2.80 1.23
N ARG A 24 -13.98 -2.24 0.41
CA ARG A 24 -13.82 -0.88 -0.10
C ARG A 24 -13.73 0.16 1.02
N ALA A 25 -14.60 0.03 2.03
CA ALA A 25 -14.65 0.95 3.16
C ALA A 25 -13.33 0.97 3.96
N ASP A 26 -12.67 -0.19 4.10
CA ASP A 26 -11.35 -0.27 4.74
C ASP A 26 -10.30 0.56 3.99
N VAL A 27 -10.30 0.48 2.65
CA VAL A 27 -9.36 1.21 1.80
C VAL A 27 -9.64 2.72 1.83
N ASP A 28 -10.90 3.12 1.74
CA ASP A 28 -11.28 4.55 1.79
C ASP A 28 -10.88 5.17 3.13
N ALA A 29 -11.18 4.51 4.26
CA ALA A 29 -10.80 4.97 5.60
C ALA A 29 -9.27 5.08 5.75
N TYR A 30 -8.52 4.13 5.21
CA TYR A 30 -7.05 4.20 5.19
C TYR A 30 -6.53 5.37 4.36
N LEU A 31 -7.08 5.58 3.16
CA LEU A 31 -6.68 6.68 2.28
C LEU A 31 -6.99 8.04 2.93
N GLU A 32 -8.17 8.20 3.53
CA GLU A 32 -8.55 9.40 4.27
C GLU A 32 -7.56 9.70 5.40
N ALA A 33 -7.19 8.70 6.20
CA ALA A 33 -6.22 8.87 7.27
C ALA A 33 -4.84 9.29 6.77
N VAL A 34 -4.33 8.67 5.70
CA VAL A 34 -3.03 9.03 5.10
C VAL A 34 -3.05 10.44 4.51
N VAL A 35 -4.14 10.83 3.83
CA VAL A 35 -4.30 12.16 3.25
C VAL A 35 -4.43 13.22 4.34
N GLY A 36 -5.28 12.99 5.35
CA GLY A 36 -5.47 13.87 6.49
C GLY A 36 -4.20 14.08 7.30
N ALA A 37 -3.38 13.04 7.46
CA ALA A 37 -2.06 13.12 8.11
C ALA A 37 -0.95 13.70 7.20
N ARG A 38 -1.26 14.12 5.97
CA ARG A 38 -0.29 14.61 4.97
C ARG A 38 0.85 13.61 4.70
N ALA A 39 0.56 12.31 4.78
CA ALA A 39 1.52 11.21 4.70
C ALA A 39 1.59 10.53 3.32
N LEU A 40 1.11 11.17 2.26
CA LEU A 40 1.19 10.63 0.88
C LEU A 40 2.66 10.39 0.46
N GLU A 41 3.55 11.31 0.81
CA GLU A 41 4.99 11.22 0.52
C GLU A 41 5.74 10.23 1.41
N TYR A 42 5.11 9.73 2.47
CA TYR A 42 5.77 8.79 3.37
C TYR A 42 5.92 7.45 2.67
N ARG A 43 7.02 6.77 2.97
CA ARG A 43 7.23 5.38 2.58
C ARG A 43 6.13 4.52 3.19
N LYS A 44 5.77 3.44 2.51
CA LYS A 44 4.67 2.56 2.94
C LYS A 44 5.14 1.12 2.95
N LEU A 45 5.01 0.46 4.10
CA LEU A 45 5.18 -0.98 4.26
C LEU A 45 3.80 -1.58 4.43
N PHE A 46 3.37 -2.40 3.47
CA PHE A 46 2.05 -3.01 3.45
C PHE A 46 2.18 -4.52 3.59
N ASP A 47 1.91 -5.06 4.78
CA ASP A 47 1.86 -6.50 5.04
C ASP A 47 0.47 -7.04 4.72
N TRP A 48 0.35 -7.71 3.58
CA TRP A 48 -0.89 -8.28 3.07
C TRP A 48 -0.96 -9.80 3.30
N ARG A 49 -0.03 -10.42 4.04
CA ARG A 49 0.02 -11.88 4.14
C ARG A 49 -1.24 -12.52 4.72
N ALA A 50 -1.95 -11.81 5.60
CA ALA A 50 -3.19 -12.28 6.25
C ALA A 50 -4.46 -11.62 5.68
N GLY A 51 -4.34 -10.76 4.66
CA GLY A 51 -5.48 -10.06 4.07
C GLY A 51 -5.93 -10.70 2.76
N THR A 52 -7.23 -10.59 2.46
CA THR A 52 -7.81 -11.02 1.20
C THR A 52 -8.69 -9.91 0.64
N PRO A 53 -8.48 -9.44 -0.60
CA PRO A 53 -9.37 -8.44 -1.19
C PRO A 53 -10.78 -9.01 -1.34
N ALA A 54 -11.74 -8.37 -0.67
CA ALA A 54 -13.16 -8.66 -0.69
C ALA A 54 -13.90 -7.50 -1.37
N MET A 55 -13.52 -7.26 -2.63
CA MET A 55 -14.11 -6.27 -3.50
C MET A 55 -14.33 -6.89 -4.88
N ASP A 56 -15.43 -6.52 -5.53
CA ASP A 56 -15.67 -6.85 -6.93
C ASP A 56 -14.86 -5.93 -7.87
N PHE A 57 -15.00 -6.16 -9.17
CA PHE A 57 -14.25 -5.39 -10.17
C PHE A 57 -14.65 -3.90 -10.20
N PRO A 58 -15.95 -3.52 -10.22
CA PRO A 58 -16.38 -2.13 -10.07
C PRO A 58 -15.84 -1.41 -8.82
N GLU A 59 -15.85 -2.08 -7.67
CA GLU A 59 -15.34 -1.54 -6.41
C GLU A 59 -13.83 -1.31 -6.51
N LEU A 60 -13.09 -2.27 -7.06
CA LEU A 60 -11.66 -2.13 -7.30
C LEU A 60 -11.37 -0.97 -8.24
N MET A 61 -12.09 -0.84 -9.37
CA MET A 61 -11.94 0.27 -10.32
C MET A 61 -12.19 1.63 -9.65
N SER A 62 -13.13 1.67 -8.72
CA SER A 62 -13.44 2.89 -7.99
C SER A 62 -12.34 3.24 -6.97
N VAL A 63 -11.65 2.26 -6.38
CA VAL A 63 -10.41 2.50 -5.61
C VAL A 63 -9.33 3.11 -6.51
N ILE A 64 -9.17 2.61 -7.73
CA ILE A 64 -8.20 3.17 -8.70
C ILE A 64 -8.48 4.64 -8.93
N ALA A 65 -9.75 4.98 -9.19
CA ALA A 65 -10.16 6.36 -9.44
C ALA A 65 -9.81 7.27 -8.25
N THR A 66 -10.07 6.81 -7.01
CA THR A 66 -9.70 7.53 -5.80
C THR A 66 -8.19 7.75 -5.70
N VAL A 67 -7.37 6.70 -5.93
CA VAL A 67 -5.91 6.81 -5.88
C VAL A 67 -5.39 7.76 -6.97
N LYS A 68 -6.00 7.75 -8.17
CA LYS A 68 -5.64 8.63 -9.28
C LYS A 68 -5.83 10.12 -8.96
N ASN A 69 -6.78 10.49 -8.10
CA ASN A 69 -6.94 11.89 -7.66
C ASN A 69 -5.68 12.44 -6.96
N TYR A 70 -4.78 11.55 -6.52
CA TYR A 70 -3.53 11.91 -5.88
C TYR A 70 -2.29 11.62 -6.75
N HIS A 71 -2.45 11.19 -8.01
CA HIS A 71 -1.32 10.72 -8.83
C HIS A 71 -0.27 11.81 -9.14
N ASP A 72 -0.70 13.08 -9.21
CA ASP A 72 0.18 14.23 -9.44
C ASP A 72 0.96 14.65 -8.18
N ARG A 73 0.61 14.12 -7.01
CA ARG A 73 1.31 14.42 -5.75
C ARG A 73 2.48 13.46 -5.57
N PRO A 74 3.59 13.86 -4.92
CA PRO A 74 4.68 12.94 -4.67
C PRO A 74 4.24 11.77 -3.75
N HIS A 75 4.67 10.56 -4.10
CA HIS A 75 4.41 9.35 -3.32
C HIS A 75 5.71 8.72 -2.85
N GLY A 76 5.77 8.36 -1.57
CA GLY A 76 6.93 7.62 -1.04
C GLY A 76 7.01 6.19 -1.58
N ALA A 77 8.16 5.54 -1.41
CA ALA A 77 8.34 4.15 -1.84
C ALA A 77 7.30 3.19 -1.24
N LEU A 78 6.86 2.19 -2.01
CA LEU A 78 5.93 1.14 -1.57
C LEU A 78 6.63 -0.22 -1.47
N ALA A 79 6.60 -0.82 -0.30
CA ALA A 79 6.91 -2.23 -0.15
C ALA A 79 5.63 -2.99 0.20
N VAL A 80 5.29 -4.00 -0.61
CA VAL A 80 4.15 -4.90 -0.35
C VAL A 80 4.69 -6.27 0.03
N VAL A 81 4.26 -6.81 1.16
CA VAL A 81 4.61 -8.15 1.61
C VAL A 81 3.41 -9.06 1.38
N VAL A 82 3.61 -10.14 0.63
CA VAL A 82 2.57 -11.12 0.32
C VAL A 82 3.09 -12.53 0.61
N SER A 83 2.17 -13.47 0.85
CA SER A 83 2.54 -14.88 0.97
C SER A 83 2.82 -15.48 -0.42
N GLU A 84 3.54 -16.61 -0.47
CA GLU A 84 3.81 -17.29 -1.75
C GLU A 84 2.53 -17.74 -2.45
N GLN A 85 1.52 -18.18 -1.68
CA GLN A 85 0.20 -18.51 -2.22
C GLN A 85 -0.48 -17.28 -2.85
N GLN A 86 -0.38 -16.12 -2.21
CA GLN A 86 -0.94 -14.87 -2.75
C GLN A 86 -0.19 -14.36 -3.97
N ARG A 87 1.14 -14.60 -4.06
CA ARG A 87 1.96 -14.18 -5.21
C ARG A 87 1.42 -14.72 -6.53
N GLN A 88 0.83 -15.90 -6.53
CA GLN A 88 0.24 -16.54 -7.71
C GLN A 88 -1.21 -16.10 -8.00
N SER A 89 -1.78 -15.22 -7.17
CA SER A 89 -3.17 -14.78 -7.31
C SER A 89 -3.34 -13.75 -8.43
N GLU A 90 -4.20 -14.03 -9.41
CA GLU A 90 -4.62 -13.04 -10.41
C GLU A 90 -5.25 -11.79 -9.78
N LYS A 91 -5.98 -11.96 -8.66
CA LYS A 91 -6.58 -10.83 -7.93
C LYS A 91 -5.50 -9.91 -7.39
N LEU A 92 -4.43 -10.48 -6.80
CA LEU A 92 -3.29 -9.70 -6.35
C LEU A 92 -2.59 -9.01 -7.54
N ALA A 93 -2.37 -9.71 -8.66
CA ALA A 93 -1.74 -9.14 -9.84
C ALA A 93 -2.51 -7.92 -10.38
N ARG A 94 -3.85 -7.98 -10.41
CA ARG A 94 -4.71 -6.85 -10.80
C ARG A 94 -4.52 -5.67 -9.86
N VAL A 95 -4.56 -5.89 -8.53
CA VAL A 95 -4.37 -4.81 -7.56
C VAL A 95 -2.94 -4.23 -7.61
N LEU A 96 -1.92 -5.07 -7.79
CA LEU A 96 -0.55 -4.59 -7.96
C LEU A 96 -0.40 -3.76 -9.25
N GLY A 97 -1.05 -4.15 -10.35
CA GLY A 97 -1.09 -3.36 -11.58
C GLY A 97 -1.67 -1.96 -11.37
N VAL A 98 -2.69 -1.84 -10.52
CA VAL A 98 -3.22 -0.52 -10.09
C VAL A 98 -2.16 0.28 -9.35
N LEU A 99 -1.51 -0.32 -8.35
CA LEU A 99 -0.53 0.36 -7.52
C LEU A 99 0.69 0.82 -8.34
N LEU A 100 1.07 0.06 -9.36
CA LEU A 100 2.14 0.41 -10.30
C LEU A 100 1.78 1.59 -11.23
N SER A 101 0.50 1.92 -11.39
CA SER A 101 0.09 3.10 -12.18
C SER A 101 0.44 4.44 -11.49
N VAL A 102 0.74 4.40 -10.19
CA VAL A 102 1.24 5.55 -9.44
C VAL A 102 2.76 5.62 -9.62
N ARG A 103 3.28 6.76 -10.08
CA ARG A 103 4.73 6.97 -10.26
C ARG A 103 5.44 7.02 -8.90
N ARG A 104 5.92 5.86 -8.44
CA ARG A 104 6.68 5.69 -7.19
C ARG A 104 7.55 4.44 -7.26
N PRO A 105 8.69 4.38 -6.54
CA PRO A 105 9.40 3.12 -6.33
C PRO A 105 8.46 2.11 -5.65
N MET A 106 8.30 0.92 -6.23
CA MET A 106 7.45 -0.13 -5.69
C MET A 106 8.12 -1.49 -5.82
N ARG A 107 8.05 -2.33 -4.78
CA ARG A 107 8.52 -3.71 -4.83
C ARG A 107 7.68 -4.64 -3.94
N VAL A 108 7.56 -5.89 -4.39
CA VAL A 108 6.85 -6.96 -3.68
C VAL A 108 7.85 -7.90 -3.02
N PHE A 109 7.60 -8.31 -1.78
CA PHE A 109 8.47 -9.15 -0.95
C PHE A 109 7.68 -10.31 -0.34
N SER A 110 8.39 -11.34 0.11
CA SER A 110 7.83 -12.44 0.91
C SER A 110 8.08 -12.27 2.43
N SER A 111 8.90 -11.29 2.82
CA SER A 111 9.27 -11.03 4.22
C SER A 111 9.23 -9.54 4.55
N VAL A 112 8.65 -9.23 5.71
CA VAL A 112 8.62 -7.89 6.31
C VAL A 112 10.03 -7.35 6.56
N MET A 113 10.96 -8.20 6.98
CA MET A 113 12.33 -7.79 7.26
C MET A 113 13.03 -7.27 6.00
N THR A 114 12.95 -8.01 4.89
CA THR A 114 13.57 -7.63 3.62
C THR A 114 12.92 -6.38 3.03
N ALA A 115 11.58 -6.29 3.13
CA ALA A 115 10.82 -5.11 2.72
C ALA A 115 11.24 -3.86 3.50
N SER A 116 11.41 -3.98 4.82
CA SER A 116 11.82 -2.89 5.69
C SER A 116 13.23 -2.38 5.36
N ARG A 117 14.19 -3.30 5.16
CA ARG A 117 15.56 -2.93 4.73
C ARG A 117 15.59 -2.21 3.39
N TRP A 118 14.78 -2.66 2.43
CA TRP A 118 14.66 -1.97 1.14
C TRP A 118 14.07 -0.56 1.30
N LEU A 119 13.04 -0.40 2.14
CA LEU A 119 12.48 0.92 2.41
C LEU A 119 13.50 1.85 3.07
N GLU A 120 14.32 1.36 4.00
CA GLU A 120 15.41 2.12 4.61
C GLU A 120 16.40 2.66 3.58
N GLY A 121 16.79 1.85 2.59
CA GLY A 121 17.61 2.33 1.46
C GLY A 121 16.90 3.36 0.55
N ASN A 122 15.56 3.37 0.53
CA ASN A 122 14.76 4.37 -0.19
C ASN A 122 14.35 5.57 0.69
N SER A 123 14.97 5.73 1.86
CA SER A 123 14.79 6.93 2.71
C SER A 123 15.51 8.16 2.15
N THR A 124 16.45 7.96 1.22
CA THR A 124 17.37 8.98 0.72
C THR A 124 16.96 9.43 -0.68
N SER A 125 16.04 10.38 -0.75
CA SER A 125 16.02 11.37 -1.83
C SER A 125 16.01 12.74 -1.18
N VAL A 126 17.21 13.19 -0.80
CA VAL A 126 17.53 14.60 -0.64
C VAL A 126 18.78 14.80 -1.49
N CYS A 127 18.57 15.29 -2.71
CA CYS A 127 19.55 16.09 -3.42
C CYS A 127 18.97 17.49 -3.47
#